data_AF-A0A9E4DES7-F1
#
_entry.id   AF-A0A9E4DES7-F1
#
_cell.length_a   1.000
_cell.length_b   1.000
_cell.length_c   1.000
_cell.angle_alpha   90.00
_cell.angle_beta   90.00
_cell.angle_gamma   90.00
#
_symmetry.space_group_name_H-M   'P 1'
#
loop_
_entity.id
_entity.type
_entity.pdbx_description
1 polymer ?
#
loop_
_entity_poly.entity_id
_entity_poly.type
_entity_poly.pdbx_seq_one_letter_code
_entity_poly.pdbx_strand_id
1 'polypeptide(L)'
;MSEKALRPGMSPAAARLVEWAIIGLCIAALFMIFQPFSLALFSWGCGLVVLGGLAFNLVPLCRPGTSALSLLKVAGIILLILLVAALLGIGTAKLYTLYLGSLR
;
A
#
# COMPACT_ATOMS: atom_id res chain seq x y z
N MET A 1 31.78 -20.25 7.00
CA MET A 1 30.89 -19.80 8.09
C MET A 1 30.66 -18.31 7.89
N SER A 2 29.48 -17.89 7.40
CA SER A 2 29.24 -16.50 6.97
C SER A 2 28.00 -15.92 7.68
N GLU A 3 28.24 -15.13 8.73
CA GLU A 3 27.55 -13.91 9.19
C GLU A 3 26.01 -13.73 9.08
N LYS A 4 25.21 -14.77 8.84
CA LYS A 4 23.73 -14.66 8.79
C LYS A 4 23.07 -14.82 10.17
N ALA A 5 23.86 -14.91 11.23
CA ALA A 5 23.42 -15.22 12.58
C ALA A 5 23.38 -13.97 13.48
N LEU A 6 22.46 -13.02 13.26
CA LEU A 6 21.99 -12.10 14.33
C LEU A 6 20.81 -11.19 13.97
N ARG A 7 19.89 -11.60 13.09
CA ARG A 7 18.61 -10.88 12.96
C ARG A 7 17.48 -11.85 13.25
N PRO A 8 16.95 -11.88 14.47
CA PRO A 8 15.77 -12.66 14.74
C PRO A 8 14.67 -12.18 13.80
N GLY A 9 14.18 -13.08 12.94
CA GLY A 9 12.99 -12.83 12.14
C GLY A 9 11.80 -12.55 13.04
N MET A 10 10.71 -12.02 12.47
CA MET A 10 9.53 -11.67 13.26
C MET A 10 9.01 -12.85 14.06
N SER A 11 8.64 -12.61 15.32
CA SER A 11 7.96 -13.61 16.13
C SER A 11 6.57 -13.92 15.54
N PRO A 12 5.99 -15.10 15.83
CA PRO A 12 4.65 -15.42 15.35
C PRO A 12 3.58 -14.42 15.78
N ALA A 13 3.70 -13.89 17.00
CA ALA A 13 2.79 -12.87 17.52
C ALA A 13 2.90 -11.55 16.75
N ALA A 14 4.12 -11.10 16.44
CA ALA A 14 4.35 -9.88 15.68
C ALA A 14 3.84 -10.01 14.24
N ALA A 15 4.07 -11.15 13.59
CA ALA A 15 3.58 -11.41 12.23
C ALA A 15 2.05 -11.31 12.16
N ARG A 16 1.35 -11.96 13.11
CA ARG A 16 -0.11 -11.87 13.23
C ARG A 16 -0.58 -10.45 13.52
N LEU A 17 0.09 -9.74 14.43
CA LEU A 17 -0.29 -8.37 14.77
C LEU A 17 -0.24 -7.44 13.55
N VAL A 18 0.81 -7.55 12.72
CA VAL A 18 0.94 -6.75 11.50
C VAL A 18 -0.15 -7.11 10.49
N GLU A 19 -0.40 -8.40 10.27
CA GLU A 19 -1.49 -8.87 9.41
C GLU A 19 -2.85 -8.31 9.84
N TRP A 20 -3.20 -8.46 11.12
CA TRP A 20 -4.47 -7.95 11.66
C TRP A 20 -4.56 -6.42 11.64
N ALA A 21 -3.45 -5.72 11.85
CA ALA A 21 -3.41 -4.26 11.74
C ALA A 21 -3.72 -3.79 10.31
N ILE A 22 -3.18 -4.47 9.30
CA ILE A 22 -3.42 -4.16 7.89
C ILE A 22 -4.88 -4.43 7.53
N ILE A 23 -5.42 -5.59 7.92
CA ILE A 23 -6.84 -5.94 7.67
C ILE A 23 -7.76 -4.93 8.38
N GLY A 24 -7.47 -4.60 9.64
CA GLY A 24 -8.21 -3.64 10.43
C GLY A 24 -8.20 -2.24 9.81
N LEU A 25 -7.05 -1.79 9.29
CA LEU A 25 -6.92 -0.53 8.55
C LEU A 25 -7.85 -0.50 7.33
N CYS A 26 -7.87 -1.57 6.54
CA CYS A 26 -8.74 -1.68 5.37
C CYS A 26 -10.22 -1.63 5.76
N ILE A 27 -10.62 -2.37 6.79
CA ILE A 27 -12.01 -2.38 7.28
C ILE A 27 -12.41 -0.98 7.79
N ALA A 28 -11.55 -0.34 8.57
CA ALA A 28 -11.80 1.02 9.07
C ALA A 28 -11.95 2.01 7.92
N ALA A 29 -11.10 1.94 6.89
CA ALA A 29 -11.21 2.78 5.70
C ALA A 29 -12.56 2.58 4.98
N LEU A 30 -13.01 1.33 4.82
CA LEU A 30 -14.31 1.02 4.22
C LEU A 30 -15.46 1.62 5.04
N PHE A 31 -15.44 1.49 6.37
CA PHE A 31 -16.45 2.13 7.23
C PHE A 31 -16.48 3.65 7.05
N MET A 32 -15.33 4.30 6.93
CA MET A 32 -15.24 5.75 6.72
C MET A 32 -15.78 6.19 5.35
N ILE A 33 -15.58 5.37 4.32
CA ILE A 33 -16.08 5.63 2.95
C ILE A 33 -17.60 5.46 2.88
N PHE A 34 -18.15 4.39 3.46
CA PHE A 34 -19.55 4.02 3.26
C PHE A 34 -20.54 4.70 4.22
N GLN A 35 -20.08 5.56 5.13
CA GLN A 35 -21.00 6.34 5.95
C GLN A 35 -21.56 7.57 5.18
N PRO A 36 -22.85 7.92 5.35
CA PRO A 36 -23.50 9.00 4.60
C PRO A 36 -23.47 10.38 5.29
N PHE A 37 -22.79 10.53 6.43
CA PHE A 37 -22.94 11.69 7.32
C PHE A 37 -21.85 12.76 7.15
N SER A 38 -20.63 12.38 6.73
CA SER A 38 -19.47 13.28 6.72
C SER A 38 -18.61 13.13 5.46
N LEU A 39 -18.53 14.21 4.67
CA LEU A 39 -17.62 14.30 3.51
C LEU A 39 -16.14 14.30 3.91
N ALA A 40 -15.82 14.85 5.09
CA ALA A 40 -14.44 14.85 5.60
C ALA A 40 -13.99 13.42 5.92
N LEU A 41 -14.84 12.65 6.59
CA LEU A 41 -14.55 11.26 6.93
C LEU A 41 -14.45 10.38 5.67
N PHE A 42 -15.32 10.61 4.69
CA PHE A 42 -15.23 10.00 3.36
C PHE A 42 -13.88 10.29 2.69
N SER A 43 -13.46 11.57 2.66
CA SER A 43 -12.20 11.97 2.02
C SER A 43 -10.99 11.32 2.68
N TRP A 44 -10.97 11.24 4.02
CA TRP A 44 -9.95 10.50 4.76
C TRP A 44 -9.99 9.00 4.44
N GLY A 45 -11.19 8.41 4.37
CA GLY A 45 -11.40 7.02 3.98
C GLY A 45 -10.84 6.71 2.59
N CYS A 46 -11.04 7.59 1.61
CA CYS A 46 -10.48 7.45 0.27
C CYS A 46 -8.94 7.47 0.26
N GLY A 47 -8.30 8.28 1.11
CA GLY A 47 -6.85 8.24 1.27
C GLY A 47 -6.39 6.95 1.96
N LEU A 48 -7.06 6.58 3.05
CA LEU A 48 -6.73 5.40 3.86
C LEU A 48 -6.92 4.10 3.08
N VAL A 49 -7.90 3.98 2.19
CA VAL A 49 -8.10 2.75 1.40
C VAL A 49 -6.96 2.53 0.40
N VAL A 50 -6.34 3.59 -0.13
CA VAL A 50 -5.14 3.47 -0.97
C VAL A 50 -3.97 2.97 -0.12
N LEU A 51 -3.75 3.57 1.05
CA LEU A 51 -2.70 3.11 1.98
C LEU A 51 -2.94 1.66 2.43
N GLY A 52 -4.18 1.32 2.77
CA GLY A 52 -4.61 -0.02 3.16
C GLY A 52 -4.41 -1.03 2.03
N GLY A 53 -4.81 -0.71 0.80
CA GLY A 53 -4.61 -1.57 -0.37
C GLY A 53 -3.13 -1.82 -0.66
N LEU A 54 -2.27 -0.79 -0.55
CA LEU A 54 -0.82 -0.96 -0.69
C LEU A 54 -0.25 -1.83 0.44
N ALA A 55 -0.65 -1.57 1.68
CA ALA A 55 -0.23 -2.37 2.84
C ALA A 55 -0.73 -3.82 2.73
N PHE A 56 -1.90 -4.06 2.14
CA PHE A 56 -2.49 -5.40 1.96
C PHE A 56 -1.60 -6.33 1.11
N ASN A 57 -0.82 -5.77 0.20
CA ASN A 57 0.17 -6.53 -0.58
C ASN A 57 1.30 -7.12 0.29
N LEU A 58 1.46 -6.66 1.54
CA LEU A 58 2.44 -7.18 2.51
C LEU A 58 1.91 -8.36 3.33
N VAL A 59 0.58 -8.57 3.38
CA VAL A 59 -0.06 -9.62 4.18
C VAL A 59 0.52 -11.01 3.88
N PRO A 60 0.74 -11.44 2.62
CA PRO A 60 1.31 -12.76 2.33
C PRO A 60 2.72 -12.98 2.90
N LEU A 61 3.46 -11.89 3.18
CA LEU A 61 4.81 -11.89 3.74
C LEU A 61 4.83 -11.82 5.28
N CYS A 62 3.69 -11.57 5.92
CA CYS A 62 3.55 -11.53 7.38
C CYS A 62 3.58 -12.95 7.97
N ARG A 63 4.71 -13.63 7.82
CA ARG A 63 4.96 -14.98 8.32
C ARG A 63 6.05 -14.96 9.40
N PRO A 64 6.00 -15.88 10.38
CA PRO A 64 7.06 -16.01 11.38
C PRO A 64 8.41 -16.25 10.70
N GLY A 65 9.48 -15.62 11.21
CA GLY A 65 10.83 -15.75 10.66
C GLY A 65 11.15 -14.81 9.50
N THR A 66 10.16 -14.11 8.92
CA THR A 66 10.43 -13.06 7.92
C THR A 66 11.13 -11.87 8.58
N SER A 67 12.20 -11.37 7.97
CA SER A 67 12.88 -10.17 8.48
C SER A 67 12.04 -8.90 8.23
N ALA A 68 11.95 -8.00 9.22
CA ALA A 68 11.25 -6.73 9.08
C ALA A 68 11.81 -5.87 7.93
N LEU A 69 13.12 -5.95 7.67
CA LEU A 69 13.74 -5.30 6.52
C LEU A 69 13.23 -5.84 5.17
N SER A 70 12.89 -7.12 5.09
CA SER A 70 12.30 -7.69 3.88
C SER A 70 10.93 -7.08 3.59
N LEU A 71 10.12 -6.84 4.63
CA LEU A 71 8.83 -6.16 4.50
C LEU A 71 9.01 -4.74 4.00
N LEU A 72 9.95 -3.99 4.58
CA LEU A 72 10.29 -2.63 4.11
C LEU A 72 10.77 -2.61 2.65
N LYS A 73 11.61 -3.57 2.25
CA LYS A 73 12.05 -3.70 0.85
C LYS A 73 10.88 -3.95 -0.09
N VAL A 74 9.97 -4.86 0.27
CA VAL A 74 8.80 -5.20 -0.55
C VAL A 74 7.83 -4.02 -0.61
N ALA A 75 7.61 -3.32 0.50
CA ALA A 75 6.85 -2.07 0.53
C ALA A 75 7.44 -1.01 -0.42
N GLY A 76 8.77 -0.87 -0.44
CA GLY A 76 9.46 0.01 -1.40
C GLY A 76 9.25 -0.39 -2.86
N ILE A 77 9.24 -1.69 -3.17
CA ILE A 77 8.94 -2.19 -4.52
C ILE A 77 7.50 -1.86 -4.92
N ILE A 78 6.53 -2.08 -4.03
CA ILE A 78 5.12 -1.76 -4.27
C ILE A 78 4.96 -0.25 -4.54
N LEU A 79 5.60 0.61 -3.74
CA LEU A 79 5.61 2.06 -3.95
C LEU A 79 6.24 2.46 -5.28
N LEU A 80 7.34 1.81 -5.68
CA LEU A 80 7.98 2.06 -6.97
C LEU A 80 7.04 1.70 -8.13
N ILE A 81 6.36 0.55 -8.06
CA ILE A 81 5.38 0.13 -9.07
C ILE A 81 4.25 1.15 -9.16
N LEU A 82 3.71 1.58 -8.01
CA LEU A 82 2.67 2.62 -7.96
C LEU A 82 3.16 3.92 -8.58
N LEU A 83 4.37 4.37 -8.26
CA LEU A 83 4.95 5.59 -8.80
C LEU A 83 5.08 5.51 -10.33
N VAL A 84 5.61 4.40 -10.85
CA VAL A 84 5.73 4.18 -12.29
C VAL A 84 4.35 4.19 -12.96
N ALA A 85 3.37 3.46 -12.39
CA ALA A 85 2.01 3.44 -12.91
C ALA A 85 1.36 4.83 -12.90
N ALA A 86 1.55 5.61 -11.82
CA ALA A 86 1.03 6.96 -11.69
C ALA A 86 1.67 7.91 -12.72
N LEU A 87 2.98 7.85 -12.90
CA LEU A 87 3.70 8.65 -13.90
C LEU A 87 3.25 8.32 -15.32
N LEU A 88 3.07 7.03 -15.64
CA LEU A 88 2.55 6.60 -16.93
C LEU A 88 1.10 7.08 -17.15
N GLY A 89 0.24 6.99 -16.13
CA GLY A 89 -1.13 7.46 -16.19
C GLY A 89 -1.23 8.98 -16.43
N ILE A 90 -0.50 9.76 -15.64
CA ILE A 90 -0.43 11.23 -15.76
C ILE A 90 0.18 11.62 -17.12
N GLY A 91 1.28 10.97 -17.52
CA GLY A 91 1.94 11.22 -18.79
C GLY A 91 1.04 10.93 -19.98
N THR A 92 0.32 9.81 -19.95
CA THR A 92 -0.64 9.44 -21.00
C THR A 92 -1.79 10.44 -21.09
N ALA A 93 -2.35 10.85 -19.94
CA ALA A 93 -3.40 11.87 -19.90
C ALA A 93 -2.93 13.20 -20.51
N LYS A 94 -1.71 13.64 -20.18
CA LYS A 94 -1.11 14.86 -20.77
C LYS A 94 -0.92 14.72 -22.28
N LEU A 95 -0.34 13.61 -22.75
CA LEU A 95 -0.11 13.40 -24.17
C LEU A 95 -1.43 13.37 -24.96
N TYR A 96 -2.46 12.73 -24.41
CA TYR A 96 -3.80 12.70 -24.99
C TYR A 96 -4.41 14.10 -25.10
N THR A 97 -4.29 14.93 -24.07
CA THR A 97 -4.78 16.32 -24.13
C THR A 97 -4.06 17.16 -25.17
N LEU A 98 -2.75 16.97 -25.36
CA LEU A 98 -1.98 17.66 -26.41
C LEU A 98 -2.42 17.22 -27.81
N TYR A 99 -2.60 15.91 -28.02
CA TYR A 99 -3.09 15.36 -29.27
C TYR A 99 -4.46 15.92 -29.64
N LEU A 100 -5.44 15.90 -28.72
CA LEU A 100 -6.75 16.51 -28.95
C LEU A 100 -6.68 18.01 -29.24
N GLY A 101 -5.71 18.72 -28.64
CA GLY A 101 -5.45 20.13 -28.91
C GLY A 101 -4.95 20.38 -30.34
N SER A 102 -4.12 19.49 -30.89
CA SER A 102 -3.63 19.60 -32.27
C SER A 102 -4.66 19.25 -33.36
N LEU A 103 -5.78 18.64 -32.98
CA LEU A 103 -6.89 18.32 -33.89
C LEU A 103 -7.94 19.43 -34.00
N ARG A 104 -7.87 20.47 -33.14
CA ARG A 104 -8.70 21.67 -33.21
C ARG A 104 -8.02 22.75 -34.04
#